data_AF-A0A699K298-F1
#
_entry.id   AF-A0A699K298-F1
#
_cell.length_a   1.000
_cell.length_b   1.000
_cell.length_c   1.000
_cell.angle_alpha   90.00
_cell.angle_beta   90.00
_cell.angle_gamma   90.00
#
_symmetry.space_group_name_H-M   'P 1'
#
loop_
_entity.id
_entity.type
_entity.pdbx_description
1 polymer ?
#
loop_
_entity_poly.entity_id
_entity_poly.type
_entity_poly.pdbx_seq_one_letter_code
_entity_poly.pdbx_strand_id
1 'polypeptide(L)'
;MPSKRKSTSEAPTMTQDDIKKLVANSVSAALEAQAANMENTNNATRPRETLVVRKCTYNEFMSCQPFYFNGTEGAVGLIHWFE
;
A
#
# COMPACT_ATOMS: atom_id res chain seq x y z
N MET A 1 0.23 -15.40 -57.45
CA MET A 1 1.43 -15.16 -56.61
C MET A 1 1.06 -14.18 -55.52
N PRO A 2 1.02 -14.57 -54.22
CA PRO A 2 0.74 -13.59 -53.18
C PRO A 2 2.04 -12.95 -52.67
N SER A 3 2.11 -11.62 -52.76
CA SER A 3 3.22 -10.83 -52.23
C SER A 3 3.03 -10.60 -50.73
N LYS A 4 4.02 -10.99 -49.93
CA LYS A 4 4.03 -10.90 -48.45
C LYS A 4 4.47 -9.49 -48.05
N ARG A 5 3.56 -8.68 -47.47
CA ARG A 5 3.92 -7.38 -46.89
C ARG A 5 4.50 -7.62 -45.49
N LYS A 6 5.79 -7.29 -45.30
CA LYS A 6 6.45 -7.24 -44.00
C LYS A 6 6.09 -5.90 -43.35
N SER A 7 5.23 -5.94 -42.33
CA SER A 7 4.92 -4.77 -41.50
C SER A 7 5.97 -4.71 -40.38
N THR A 8 6.91 -3.78 -40.48
CA THR A 8 7.87 -3.49 -39.40
C THR A 8 7.21 -2.45 -38.50
N SER A 9 6.76 -2.88 -37.33
CA SER A 9 6.30 -1.97 -36.27
C SER A 9 7.55 -1.43 -35.56
N GLU A 10 7.86 -0.15 -35.76
CA GLU A 10 8.80 0.56 -34.90
C GLU A 10 8.13 0.78 -33.54
N ALA A 11 8.46 -0.07 -32.58
CA ALA A 11 8.16 0.20 -31.19
C ALA A 11 9.07 1.34 -30.71
N PRO A 12 8.55 2.35 -29.99
CA PRO A 12 9.39 3.38 -29.39
C PRO A 12 10.40 2.68 -28.47
N THR A 13 11.68 2.81 -28.79
CA THR A 13 12.76 2.27 -27.96
C THR A 13 12.85 3.15 -26.73
N MET A 14 12.04 2.85 -25.71
CA MET A 14 12.19 3.49 -24.40
C MET A 14 13.58 3.13 -23.88
N THR A 15 14.43 4.14 -23.71
CA THR A 15 15.78 3.89 -23.24
C THR A 15 15.76 3.59 -21.75
N GLN A 16 16.79 2.89 -21.27
CA GLN A 16 16.93 2.60 -19.85
C GLN A 16 16.93 3.88 -19.00
N ASP A 17 17.42 4.99 -19.54
CA ASP A 17 17.45 6.28 -18.85
C ASP A 17 16.07 6.93 -18.75
N ASP A 18 15.19 6.73 -19.74
CA ASP A 18 13.78 7.15 -19.64
C ASP A 18 13.06 6.41 -18.51
N ILE A 19 13.34 5.10 -18.37
CA ILE A 19 12.78 4.28 -17.29
C ILE A 19 13.29 4.74 -15.92
N LYS A 20 14.61 4.97 -15.78
CA LYS A 20 15.19 5.50 -14.53
C LYS A 20 14.58 6.86 -14.17
N LYS A 21 14.39 7.73 -15.17
CA LYS A 21 13.79 9.05 -14.97
C LYS A 21 12.33 8.97 -14.53
N LEU A 22 11.57 8.04 -15.11
CA LEU A 22 10.19 7.79 -14.70
C LEU A 22 10.10 7.31 -13.24
N VAL A 23 10.98 6.39 -12.84
CA VAL A 23 11.05 5.88 -11.46
C VAL A 23 11.46 6.98 -10.47
N ALA A 24 12.44 7.81 -10.81
CA ALA A 24 12.85 8.92 -9.94
C ALA A 24 11.70 9.92 -9.73
N ASN A 25 10.97 10.25 -10.80
CA ASN A 25 9.84 11.16 -10.74
C ASN A 25 8.68 10.59 -9.91
N SER A 26 8.38 9.29 -10.02
CA SER A 26 7.29 8.67 -9.26
C SER A 26 7.62 8.60 -7.76
N VAL A 27 8.86 8.27 -7.39
CA VAL A 27 9.32 8.27 -5.99
C VAL A 27 9.26 9.68 -5.39
N SER A 28 9.70 10.69 -6.14
CA SER A 28 9.60 12.09 -5.71
C SER A 28 8.15 12.52 -5.48
N ALA A 29 7.25 12.18 -6.42
CA ALA A 29 5.84 12.53 -6.29
C ALA A 29 5.16 11.83 -5.09
N ALA A 30 5.50 10.57 -4.83
CA ALA A 30 4.99 9.82 -3.68
C ALA A 30 5.47 10.42 -2.34
N LEU A 31 6.72 10.86 -2.27
CA LEU A 31 7.28 11.48 -1.07
C LEU A 31 6.62 12.83 -0.76
N GLU A 32 6.40 13.67 -1.77
CA GLU A 32 5.67 14.93 -1.64
C GLU A 32 4.21 14.70 -1.19
N ALA A 33 3.54 13.69 -1.76
CA ALA A 33 2.18 13.33 -1.35
C ALA A 33 2.11 12.83 0.11
N GLN A 34 3.13 12.09 0.56
CA GLN A 34 3.22 11.66 1.95
C GLN A 34 3.46 12.84 2.91
N ALA A 35 4.32 13.78 2.54
CA ALA A 35 4.61 14.98 3.32
C ALA A 35 3.36 15.86 3.48
N ALA A 36 2.59 16.07 2.40
CA ALA A 36 1.34 16.82 2.44
C ALA A 36 0.26 16.15 3.32
N ASN A 37 0.24 14.82 3.40
CA ASN A 37 -0.71 14.10 4.28
C ASN A 37 -0.35 14.24 5.78
N MET A 38 0.94 14.40 6.11
CA MET A 38 1.37 14.64 7.50
C MET A 38 0.94 16.02 8.03
N GLU A 39 0.74 17.02 7.16
CA GLU A 39 0.32 18.36 7.55
C GLU A 39 -1.17 18.43 7.95
N ASN A 40 -2.02 17.50 7.47
CA ASN A 40 -3.46 17.45 7.78
C ASN A 40 -3.80 16.67 9.07
N THR A 41 -2.82 16.13 9.80
CA THR A 41 -3.08 15.29 10.99
C THR A 41 -2.99 16.07 12.31
N ASN A 42 -2.86 17.40 12.27
CA ASN A 42 -2.69 18.23 13.47
C ASN A 42 -3.99 18.77 14.09
N ASN A 43 -5.18 18.37 13.61
CA ASN A 43 -6.45 18.91 14.11
C ASN A 43 -7.53 17.87 14.47
N ALA A 44 -7.16 16.60 14.70
CA ALA A 44 -8.10 15.62 15.26
C ALA A 44 -7.94 15.56 16.78
N THR A 45 -8.73 16.37 17.48
CA THR A 45 -9.05 16.23 18.91
C THR A 45 -9.79 14.92 19.15
N ARG A 46 -9.07 13.80 19.05
CA ARG A 46 -9.42 12.57 19.73
C ARG A 46 -8.30 12.28 20.71
N PRO A 47 -8.58 11.69 21.88
CA PRO A 47 -7.51 11.19 22.71
C PRO A 47 -6.67 10.31 21.81
N ARG A 48 -5.44 10.76 21.51
CA ARG A 48 -4.35 9.84 21.23
C ARG A 48 -4.26 9.01 22.50
N GLU A 49 -5.09 7.97 22.58
CA GLU A 49 -4.56 6.68 22.94
C GLU A 49 -3.41 6.52 21.97
N THR A 50 -2.24 6.99 22.43
CA THR A 50 -0.95 6.55 21.96
C THR A 50 -1.20 5.13 21.55
N LEU A 51 -1.11 4.81 20.25
CA LEU A 51 -1.12 3.44 19.77
C LEU A 51 0.15 2.82 20.35
N VAL A 52 0.14 2.62 21.67
CA VAL A 52 1.02 1.78 22.42
C VAL A 52 0.71 0.48 21.74
N VAL A 53 1.62 0.06 20.85
CA VAL A 53 1.64 -1.26 20.24
C VAL A 53 1.15 -2.21 21.31
N ARG A 54 -0.14 -2.56 21.23
CA ARG A 54 -0.78 -3.29 22.30
C ARG A 54 -0.06 -4.61 22.22
N LYS A 55 0.72 -4.97 23.23
CA LYS A 55 1.31 -6.30 23.32
C LYS A 55 0.14 -7.24 23.59
N CYS A 56 -0.66 -7.49 22.56
CA CYS A 56 -1.74 -8.45 22.59
C CYS A 56 -1.11 -9.80 22.86
N THR A 57 -1.28 -10.25 24.10
CA THR A 57 -0.83 -11.58 24.49
C THR A 57 -1.80 -12.61 23.94
N TYR A 58 -1.34 -13.85 23.77
CA TYR A 58 -2.19 -14.94 23.31
C TYR A 58 -3.44 -15.14 24.18
N ASN A 59 -3.32 -14.93 25.50
CA ASN A 59 -4.45 -15.01 26.43
C ASN A 59 -5.49 -13.91 26.20
N GLU A 60 -5.05 -12.70 25.88
CA GLU A 60 -5.94 -11.58 25.57
C GLU A 60 -6.71 -11.86 24.28
N PHE A 61 -6.05 -12.40 23.26
CA PHE A 61 -6.71 -12.85 22.03
C PHE A 61 -7.74 -13.96 22.28
N MET A 62 -7.39 -14.96 23.07
CA MET A 62 -8.30 -16.06 23.42
C MET A 62 -9.52 -15.59 24.22
N SER A 63 -9.38 -14.52 25.01
CA SER A 63 -10.50 -13.91 25.75
C SER A 63 -11.50 -13.20 24.84
N CYS A 64 -11.08 -12.74 23.65
CA CYS A 64 -11.91 -12.03 22.69
C CYS A 64 -12.73 -12.95 21.77
N GLN A 65 -12.88 -14.24 22.11
CA GLN A 65 -13.59 -15.22 21.29
C GLN A 65 -13.09 -15.27 19.84
N PRO A 66 -11.88 -15.82 19.61
CA PRO A 66 -11.25 -15.80 18.30
C PRO A 66 -11.99 -16.59 17.23
N PHE A 67 -12.97 -17.41 17.63
CA PHE A 67 -13.84 -18.12 16.69
C PHE A 67 -14.71 -17.20 15.83
N TYR A 68 -14.86 -15.91 16.17
CA TYR A 68 -15.58 -14.97 15.30
C TYR A 68 -14.76 -14.56 14.06
N PHE A 69 -13.45 -14.79 14.06
CA PHE A 69 -12.59 -14.52 12.90
C PHE A 69 -12.58 -15.71 11.93
N ASN A 70 -13.65 -15.88 11.15
CA ASN A 70 -13.71 -16.90 10.10
C ASN A 70 -13.48 -16.32 8.71
N GLY A 71 -12.90 -17.11 7.81
CA GLY A 71 -12.69 -16.74 6.41
C GLY A 71 -11.77 -15.53 6.23
N THR A 72 -11.89 -14.88 5.08
CA THR A 72 -11.06 -13.72 4.71
C THR A 72 -11.40 -12.47 5.52
N GLU A 73 -12.67 -12.29 5.87
CA GLU A 73 -13.13 -11.20 6.74
C GLU A 73 -12.57 -11.33 8.15
N GLY A 74 -12.44 -12.57 8.66
CA GLY A 74 -11.79 -12.85 9.93
C GLY A 74 -10.32 -12.46 9.96
N ALA A 75 -9.57 -12.71 8.89
CA ALA A 75 -8.16 -12.30 8.80
C ALA A 75 -8.01 -10.76 8.82
N VAL A 76 -8.90 -10.04 8.12
CA VAL A 76 -8.91 -8.57 8.15
C VAL A 76 -9.28 -8.04 9.53
N GLY A 77 -10.31 -8.61 10.16
CA GLY A 77 -10.71 -8.27 11.53
C GLY A 77 -9.60 -8.54 12.55
N LEU A 78 -8.83 -9.61 12.36
CA LEU A 78 -7.70 -9.94 13.21
C LEU A 78 -6.58 -8.91 13.09
N ILE A 79 -6.24 -8.49 11.86
CA ILE A 79 -5.22 -7.46 11.61
C ILE A 79 -5.63 -6.14 12.26
N HIS A 80 -6.90 -5.73 12.08
CA HIS A 80 -7.45 -4.52 12.72
C HIS A 80 -7.48 -4.59 14.25
N TRP A 81 -7.54 -5.79 14.84
CA TRP A 81 -7.49 -5.96 16.28
C TRP A 81 -6.07 -5.82 16.86
N PHE A 82 -5.04 -6.09 16.04
CA PHE A 82 -3.63 -5.92 16.41
C PHE A 82 -3.09 -4.50 16.12
N GLU A 83 -3.78 -3.70 15.31
CA GLU A 83 -3.50 -2.28 15.05
C GLU A 83 -4.05 -1.36 16.15
#